data_AF-A0A1G2VEL3-F1
#
_entry.id   AF-A0A1G2VEL3-F1
#
_cell.length_a   1.000
_cell.length_b   1.000
_cell.length_c   1.000
_cell.angle_alpha   90.00
_cell.angle_beta   90.00
_cell.angle_gamma   90.00
#
_symmetry.space_group_name_H-M   'P 1'
#
loop_
_entity.id
_entity.type
_entity.pdbx_description
1 polymer ?
#
loop_
_entity_poly.entity_id
_entity_poly.type
_entity_poly.pdbx_seq_one_letter_code
_entity_poly.pdbx_strand_id
1 'polypeptide(L)'
;MYIQQLFENLEQIVVPDKAPGVGDQPDTENFQFLGTLDTDHRRLWMHCHQVTTSHNTLVYEHRRRQADVEESGNEKLVPAFMQLGQKIADERREYELLKYLFWFSIRHQYPELANKQRVSLFPDWRIGWSDLPDPEKATRAARLFLSSLSSFADLFA
;
A
#
# COMPACT_ATOMS: atom_id res chain seq x y z
N MET A 1 -14.06 16.17 14.36
CA MET A 1 -13.88 16.98 13.14
C MET A 1 -13.18 16.20 12.03
N TYR A 2 -11.96 15.67 12.23
CA TYR A 2 -11.25 14.89 11.20
C TYR A 2 -12.04 13.69 10.65
N ILE A 3 -12.63 12.86 11.51
CA ILE A 3 -13.41 11.67 11.07
C ILE A 3 -14.64 12.06 10.22
N GLN A 4 -15.33 13.15 10.57
CA GLN A 4 -16.48 13.63 9.78
C GLN A 4 -16.04 14.08 8.38
N GLN A 5 -14.95 14.85 8.32
CA GLN A 5 -14.39 15.31 7.06
C GLN A 5 -13.87 14.16 6.20
N LEU A 6 -13.32 13.11 6.81
CA LEU A 6 -12.97 11.88 6.11
C LEU A 6 -14.21 11.25 5.47
N PHE A 7 -15.31 11.10 6.20
CA PHE A 7 -16.55 10.53 5.63
C PHE A 7 -17.09 11.38 4.47
N GLU A 8 -17.13 12.70 4.61
CA GLU A 8 -17.53 13.62 3.53
C GLU A 8 -16.64 13.45 2.29
N ASN A 9 -15.33 13.29 2.48
CA ASN A 9 -14.40 13.05 1.38
C ASN A 9 -14.64 11.69 0.72
N LEU A 10 -14.90 10.64 1.51
CA LEU A 10 -15.16 9.29 1.00
C LEU A 10 -16.42 9.25 0.12
N GLU A 11 -17.46 10.00 0.46
CA GLU A 11 -18.71 10.05 -0.32
C GLU A 11 -18.50 10.56 -1.75
N GLN A 12 -17.51 11.44 -1.95
CA GLN A 12 -17.17 12.03 -3.25
C GLN A 12 -16.33 11.09 -4.13
N ILE A 13 -15.81 9.99 -3.57
CA ILE A 13 -14.96 9.06 -4.31
C ILE A 13 -15.82 8.19 -5.25
N VAL A 14 -15.52 8.30 -6.54
CA VAL A 14 -16.03 7.39 -7.57
C VAL A 14 -15.26 6.08 -7.50
N VAL A 15 -16.00 4.99 -7.33
CA VAL A 15 -15.43 3.65 -7.21
C VAL A 15 -15.40 2.99 -8.60
N PRO A 16 -14.22 2.60 -9.12
CA PRO A 16 -14.12 1.86 -10.38
C PRO A 16 -14.55 0.40 -10.22
N ASP A 17 -14.80 -0.28 -11.34
CA ASP A 17 -15.17 -1.69 -11.36
C ASP A 17 -14.06 -2.61 -10.84
N LYS A 18 -12.80 -2.19 -10.94
CA LYS A 18 -11.63 -2.92 -10.45
C LYS A 18 -10.85 -2.16 -9.40
N ALA A 19 -10.37 -2.86 -8.38
CA ALA A 19 -9.52 -2.30 -7.33
C ALA A 19 -8.17 -1.85 -7.90
N PRO A 20 -7.83 -0.54 -7.85
CA PRO A 20 -6.55 -0.07 -8.36
C PRO A 20 -5.40 -0.43 -7.42
N GLY A 21 -4.20 -0.55 -7.98
CA GLY A 21 -3.00 -0.95 -7.24
C GLY A 21 -2.97 -2.43 -6.81
N VAL A 22 -4.00 -3.22 -7.17
CA VAL A 22 -4.00 -4.67 -7.01
C VAL A 22 -3.58 -5.28 -8.35
N GLY A 23 -2.46 -6.00 -8.36
CA GLY A 23 -1.96 -6.66 -9.58
C GLY A 23 -2.96 -7.68 -10.14
N ASP A 24 -2.87 -7.96 -11.45
CA ASP A 24 -3.94 -8.65 -12.17
C ASP A 24 -4.26 -10.07 -11.66
N GLN A 25 -3.34 -10.78 -11.00
CA GLN A 25 -3.59 -12.13 -10.47
C GLN A 25 -2.65 -12.47 -9.29
N PRO A 26 -3.13 -12.51 -8.03
CA PRO A 26 -2.52 -13.40 -7.04
C PRO A 26 -2.76 -14.85 -7.47
N ASP A 27 -1.88 -15.79 -7.11
CA ASP A 27 -2.20 -17.23 -7.16
C ASP A 27 -3.47 -17.48 -6.32
N THR A 28 -4.64 -17.43 -6.95
CA THR A 28 -5.95 -17.56 -6.31
C THR A 28 -6.19 -18.98 -5.80
N GLU A 29 -5.44 -19.96 -6.30
CA GLU A 29 -5.60 -21.38 -5.98
C GLU A 29 -5.48 -21.69 -4.49
N ASN A 30 -4.75 -20.86 -3.73
CA ASN A 30 -4.55 -21.06 -2.29
C ASN A 30 -5.40 -20.12 -1.42
N PHE A 31 -6.28 -19.29 -2.01
CA PHE A 31 -7.09 -18.33 -1.26
C PHE A 31 -8.51 -18.81 -1.04
N GLN A 32 -8.98 -18.66 0.19
CA GLN A 32 -10.38 -18.76 0.55
C GLN A 32 -11.01 -17.36 0.47
N PHE A 33 -12.03 -17.22 -0.37
CA PHE A 33 -12.74 -15.96 -0.56
C PHE A 33 -13.89 -15.84 0.44
N LEU A 34 -14.01 -14.69 1.07
CA LEU A 34 -15.07 -14.42 2.05
C LEU A 34 -16.23 -13.64 1.46
N GLY A 35 -15.94 -12.77 0.49
CA GLY A 35 -16.96 -11.95 -0.14
C GLY A 35 -16.36 -10.82 -0.95
N THR A 36 -17.25 -9.94 -1.43
CA THR A 36 -16.91 -8.73 -2.16
C THR A 36 -17.11 -7.53 -1.24
N LEU A 37 -16.18 -6.58 -1.26
CA LEU A 37 -16.29 -5.36 -0.46
C LEU A 37 -17.55 -4.58 -0.80
N ASP A 38 -18.18 -3.98 0.20
CA ASP A 38 -19.22 -2.97 0.00
C ASP A 38 -18.63 -1.63 -0.49
N THR A 39 -19.49 -0.73 -0.94
CA THR A 39 -19.08 0.55 -1.53
C THR A 39 -18.22 1.39 -0.59
N ASP A 40 -18.49 1.39 0.72
CA ASP A 40 -17.78 2.24 1.67
C ASP A 40 -16.37 1.72 1.94
N HIS A 41 -16.18 0.42 2.05
CA HIS A 41 -14.85 -0.20 2.08
C HIS A 41 -14.07 0.06 0.79
N ARG A 42 -14.73 0.01 -0.37
CA ARG A 42 -14.08 0.34 -1.66
C ARG A 42 -13.64 1.80 -1.69
N ARG A 43 -14.47 2.74 -1.23
CA ARG A 43 -14.11 4.17 -1.12
C ARG A 43 -12.92 4.38 -0.20
N LEU A 44 -12.88 3.69 0.95
CA LEU A 44 -11.76 3.79 1.89
C LEU A 44 -10.46 3.25 1.28
N TRP A 45 -10.50 2.13 0.55
CA TRP A 45 -9.36 1.64 -0.23
C TRP A 45 -8.92 2.64 -1.29
N MET A 46 -9.86 3.19 -2.05
CA MET A 46 -9.59 4.19 -3.08
C MET A 46 -8.89 5.42 -2.48
N HIS A 47 -9.32 5.88 -1.31
CA HIS A 47 -8.67 7.00 -0.64
C HIS A 47 -7.23 6.66 -0.22
N CYS A 48 -7.04 5.47 0.37
CA CYS A 48 -5.71 4.95 0.69
C CYS A 48 -4.80 4.89 -0.56
N HIS A 49 -5.35 4.44 -1.69
CA HIS A 49 -4.63 4.37 -2.96
C HIS A 49 -4.28 5.76 -3.53
N GLN A 50 -5.19 6.73 -3.44
CA GLN A 50 -4.94 8.12 -3.84
C GLN A 50 -3.81 8.74 -3.02
N VAL A 51 -3.83 8.59 -1.70
CA VAL A 51 -2.76 9.07 -0.80
C VAL A 51 -1.43 8.39 -1.12
N THR A 52 -1.43 7.08 -1.38
CA THR A 52 -0.21 6.35 -1.78
C THR A 52 0.37 6.88 -3.09
N THR A 53 -0.49 7.17 -4.07
CA THR A 53 -0.07 7.69 -5.38
C THR A 53 0.49 9.11 -5.26
N SER A 54 -0.16 9.96 -4.47
CA SER A 54 0.33 11.29 -4.13
C SER A 54 1.70 11.20 -3.44
N HIS A 55 1.84 10.31 -2.47
CA HIS A 55 3.08 10.13 -1.72
C HIS A 55 4.25 9.73 -2.62
N ASN A 56 4.03 8.77 -3.51
CA ASN A 56 5.05 8.34 -4.48
C ASN A 56 5.47 9.51 -5.40
N THR A 57 4.51 10.35 -5.79
CA THR A 57 4.77 11.55 -6.60
C THR A 57 5.62 12.57 -5.83
N LEU A 58 5.26 12.85 -4.56
CA LEU A 58 6.02 13.76 -3.71
C LEU A 58 7.43 13.24 -3.42
N VAL A 59 7.59 11.94 -3.16
CA VAL A 59 8.90 11.31 -2.94
C VAL A 59 9.78 11.43 -4.18
N TYR A 60 9.21 11.22 -5.38
CA TYR A 60 9.92 11.43 -6.64
C TYR A 60 10.37 12.90 -6.79
N GLU A 61 9.46 13.86 -6.57
CA GLU A 61 9.82 15.27 -6.61
C GLU A 61 10.88 15.64 -5.58
N HIS A 62 10.84 15.06 -4.38
CA HIS A 62 11.78 15.33 -3.31
C HIS A 62 13.18 14.87 -3.67
N ARG A 63 13.32 13.67 -4.26
CA ARG A 63 14.61 13.18 -4.78
C ARG A 63 15.15 14.06 -5.89
N ARG A 64 14.29 14.51 -6.81
CA ARG A 64 14.68 15.43 -7.89
C ARG A 64 15.21 16.75 -7.33
N ARG A 65 14.48 17.37 -6.39
CA ARG A 65 14.89 18.64 -5.78
C ARG A 65 16.09 18.51 -4.84
N GLN A 66 16.29 17.34 -4.24
CA GLN A 66 17.49 17.08 -3.46
C GLN A 66 18.75 17.20 -4.34
N ALA A 67 18.75 16.59 -5.52
CA ALA A 67 19.83 16.72 -6.48
C ALA A 67 20.03 18.19 -6.91
N ASP A 68 18.94 18.93 -7.18
CA ASP A 68 19.01 20.35 -7.52
C ASP A 68 19.65 21.20 -6.40
N VAL A 69 19.34 20.91 -5.13
CA VAL A 69 19.92 21.61 -3.96
C VAL A 69 21.39 21.27 -3.78
N GLU A 70 21.75 19.99 -3.91
CA GLU A 70 23.12 19.50 -3.78
C GLU A 70 24.03 20.05 -4.90
N GLU A 71 23.53 20.13 -6.14
CA GLU A 71 24.29 20.63 -7.29
C GLU A 71 24.36 22.16 -7.36
N SER A 72 23.31 22.88 -6.97
CA SER A 72 23.25 24.34 -7.13
C SER A 72 23.83 25.14 -5.96
N GLY A 73 23.95 24.53 -4.77
CA GLY A 73 24.33 25.23 -3.54
C GLY A 73 23.40 26.41 -3.16
N ASN A 74 22.21 26.49 -3.78
CA ASN A 74 21.32 27.63 -3.64
C ASN A 74 20.42 27.46 -2.40
N GLU A 75 20.80 28.12 -1.31
CA GLU A 75 20.08 28.10 -0.03
C GLU A 75 18.60 28.54 -0.14
N LYS A 76 18.22 29.28 -1.19
CA LYS A 76 16.81 29.68 -1.41
C LYS A 76 15.90 28.50 -1.76
N LEU A 77 16.45 27.35 -2.16
CA LEU A 77 15.69 26.14 -2.46
C LEU A 77 15.39 25.30 -1.20
N VAL A 78 16.14 25.51 -0.11
CA VAL A 78 16.02 24.75 1.14
C VAL A 78 14.62 24.83 1.78
N PRO A 79 13.95 26.00 1.85
CA PRO A 79 12.60 26.07 2.42
C PRO A 79 11.56 25.26 1.63
N ALA A 80 11.62 25.32 0.30
CA ALA A 80 10.71 24.56 -0.56
C ALA A 80 10.96 23.05 -0.47
N PHE A 81 12.22 22.64 -0.32
CA PHE A 81 12.61 21.26 -0.07
C PHE A 81 12.09 20.76 1.29
N MET A 82 12.26 21.54 2.36
CA MET A 82 11.75 21.21 3.70
C MET A 82 10.22 21.09 3.73
N GLN A 83 9.51 22.00 3.05
CA GLN A 83 8.04 21.92 2.91
C GLN A 83 7.60 20.62 2.22
N LEU A 84 8.35 20.17 1.22
CA LEU A 84 8.06 18.91 0.53
C LEU A 84 8.30 17.71 1.45
N GLY A 85 9.38 17.70 2.22
CA GLY A 85 9.63 16.68 3.25
C GLY A 85 8.51 16.60 4.29
N GLN A 86 7.98 17.74 4.73
CA GLN A 86 6.83 17.78 5.64
C GLN A 86 5.57 17.19 5.01
N LYS A 87 5.25 17.53 3.75
CA LYS A 87 4.10 16.95 3.04
C LYS A 87 4.21 15.42 2.90
N ILE A 88 5.40 14.90 2.60
CA ILE A 88 5.66 13.45 2.54
C ILE A 88 5.36 12.79 3.89
N ALA A 89 5.80 13.41 5.00
CA ALA A 89 5.55 12.90 6.34
C ALA A 89 4.05 12.91 6.68
N ASP A 90 3.32 13.95 6.29
CA ASP A 90 1.89 14.07 6.53
C ASP A 90 1.09 13.03 5.72
N GLU A 91 1.40 12.84 4.44
CA GLU A 91 0.76 11.80 3.63
C GLU A 91 1.08 10.39 4.12
N ARG A 92 2.29 10.15 4.63
CA ARG A 92 2.63 8.86 5.25
C ARG A 92 1.78 8.59 6.48
N ARG A 93 1.54 9.60 7.33
CA ARG A 93 0.68 9.48 8.52
C ARG A 93 -0.76 9.20 8.10
N GLU A 94 -1.26 9.92 7.10
CA GLU A 94 -2.60 9.73 6.54
C GLU A 94 -2.76 8.30 6.00
N TYR A 95 -1.79 7.82 5.21
CA TYR A 95 -1.79 6.46 4.67
C TYR A 95 -1.85 5.39 5.78
N GLU A 96 -1.01 5.49 6.82
CA GLU A 96 -1.02 4.50 7.91
C GLU A 96 -2.36 4.50 8.66
N LEU A 97 -2.97 5.67 8.85
CA LEU A 97 -4.28 5.79 9.48
C LEU A 97 -5.39 5.17 8.61
N LEU A 98 -5.45 5.50 7.33
CA LEU A 98 -6.43 4.94 6.39
C LEU A 98 -6.28 3.44 6.24
N LYS A 99 -5.03 2.96 6.16
CA LYS A 99 -4.71 1.53 6.13
C LYS A 99 -5.19 0.82 7.39
N TYR A 100 -4.95 1.42 8.57
CA TYR A 100 -5.44 0.88 9.83
C TYR A 100 -6.97 0.80 9.84
N LEU A 101 -7.65 1.90 9.51
CA LEU A 101 -9.12 1.97 9.47
C LEU A 101 -9.71 0.93 8.52
N PHE A 102 -9.16 0.81 7.32
CA PHE A 102 -9.59 -0.18 6.33
C PHE A 102 -9.45 -1.60 6.84
N TRP A 103 -8.26 -1.96 7.31
CA TRP A 103 -8.00 -3.33 7.76
C TRP A 103 -8.70 -3.69 9.07
N PHE A 104 -8.97 -2.69 9.91
CA PHE A 104 -9.77 -2.84 11.11
C PHE A 104 -11.24 -3.07 10.78
N SER A 105 -11.83 -2.25 9.90
CA SER A 105 -13.24 -2.38 9.50
C SER A 105 -13.51 -3.69 8.77
N ILE A 106 -12.59 -4.12 7.89
CA ILE A 106 -12.64 -5.43 7.23
C ILE A 106 -12.66 -6.57 8.24
N ARG A 107 -11.83 -6.53 9.28
CA ARG A 107 -11.83 -7.57 10.34
C ARG A 107 -13.08 -7.54 11.20
N HIS A 108 -13.71 -6.38 11.35
CA HIS A 108 -15.00 -6.29 12.03
C HIS A 108 -16.13 -6.90 11.19
N GLN A 109 -16.12 -6.67 9.87
CA GLN A 109 -17.08 -7.27 8.93
C GLN A 109 -16.85 -8.78 8.75
N TYR A 110 -15.59 -9.21 8.79
CA TYR A 110 -15.16 -10.59 8.60
C TYR A 110 -14.30 -11.07 9.79
N PRO A 111 -14.91 -11.45 10.93
CA PRO A 111 -14.18 -11.86 12.15
C PRO A 111 -13.22 -13.03 11.94
N GLU A 112 -13.49 -13.89 10.95
CA GLU A 112 -12.65 -15.02 10.53
C GLU A 112 -11.22 -14.60 10.16
N LEU A 113 -11.01 -13.33 9.77
CA LEU A 113 -9.73 -12.77 9.40
C LEU A 113 -8.84 -12.36 10.59
N ALA A 114 -9.37 -12.39 11.83
CA ALA A 114 -8.67 -11.87 13.01
C ALA A 114 -7.27 -12.48 13.20
N ASN A 115 -7.14 -13.79 12.96
CA ASN A 115 -5.90 -14.55 13.14
C ASN A 115 -5.23 -14.97 11.83
N LYS A 116 -5.70 -14.46 10.68
CA LYS A 116 -5.18 -14.85 9.37
C LYS A 116 -3.94 -14.04 9.03
N GLN A 117 -2.86 -14.73 8.70
CA GLN A 117 -1.55 -14.12 8.43
C GLN A 117 -1.49 -13.48 7.04
N ARG A 118 -2.16 -14.06 6.04
CA ARG A 118 -2.22 -13.54 4.68
C ARG A 118 -3.65 -13.21 4.31
N VAL A 119 -4.00 -11.93 4.38
CA VAL A 119 -5.26 -11.37 3.91
C VAL A 119 -4.96 -10.53 2.67
N SER A 120 -5.80 -10.59 1.65
CA SER A 120 -5.58 -9.87 0.39
C SER A 120 -6.88 -9.36 -0.20
N LEU A 121 -6.78 -8.18 -0.80
CA LEU A 121 -7.79 -7.62 -1.70
C LEU A 121 -7.46 -8.05 -3.13
N PHE A 122 -8.49 -8.40 -3.89
CA PHE A 122 -8.38 -8.86 -5.28
C PHE A 122 -8.91 -7.79 -6.25
N PRO A 123 -8.51 -7.84 -7.53
CA PRO A 123 -8.89 -6.81 -8.52
C PRO A 123 -10.40 -6.64 -8.70
N ASP A 124 -11.19 -7.67 -8.47
CA ASP A 124 -12.67 -7.64 -8.55
C ASP A 124 -13.34 -7.28 -7.21
N TRP A 125 -12.61 -6.60 -6.32
CA TRP A 125 -13.03 -6.19 -4.98
C TRP A 125 -13.35 -7.33 -4.03
N ARG A 126 -12.91 -8.56 -4.34
CA ARG A 126 -13.03 -9.65 -3.37
C ARG A 126 -11.98 -9.54 -2.27
N ILE A 127 -12.36 -9.95 -1.07
CA ILE A 127 -11.44 -10.18 0.03
C ILE A 127 -11.25 -11.68 0.20
N GLY A 128 -10.02 -12.09 0.41
CA GLY A 128 -9.70 -13.47 0.71
C GLY A 128 -8.54 -13.59 1.66
N TRP A 129 -8.36 -14.79 2.19
CA TRP A 129 -7.20 -15.14 2.99
C TRP A 129 -6.61 -16.46 2.53
N SER A 130 -5.33 -16.65 2.76
CA SER A 130 -4.69 -17.95 2.64
C SER A 130 -3.99 -18.27 3.96
N ASP A 131 -3.93 -19.54 4.31
CA ASP A 131 -2.88 -19.97 5.22
C ASP A 131 -1.53 -19.78 4.49
N LEU A 132 -0.43 -19.63 5.25
CA LEU A 132 0.89 -19.67 4.62
C LEU A 132 0.99 -20.96 3.79
N PRO A 133 1.67 -20.93 2.62
CA PRO A 133 1.96 -22.19 1.95
C PRO A 133 2.70 -23.09 2.94
N ASP A 134 2.42 -24.40 2.86
CA ASP A 134 3.11 -25.46 3.60
C ASP A 134 4.56 -25.03 3.93
N PRO A 135 5.00 -25.07 5.21
CA PRO A 135 6.33 -24.67 5.62
C PRO A 135 7.45 -25.11 4.65
N GLU A 136 7.29 -26.25 3.99
CA GLU A 136 8.22 -26.73 2.95
C GLU A 136 8.28 -25.84 1.70
N LYS A 137 7.13 -25.37 1.19
CA LYS A 137 7.05 -24.43 0.06
C LYS A 137 7.61 -23.06 0.42
N ALA A 138 7.32 -22.55 1.63
CA ALA A 138 7.90 -21.30 2.13
C ALA A 138 9.43 -21.41 2.27
N THR A 139 9.93 -22.52 2.81
CA THR A 139 11.37 -22.82 2.94
C THR A 139 12.04 -22.93 1.58
N ARG A 140 11.39 -23.57 0.60
CA ARG A 140 11.90 -23.68 -0.78
C ARG A 140 11.95 -22.32 -1.47
N ALA A 141 10.90 -21.51 -1.35
CA ALA A 141 10.86 -20.15 -1.90
C ALA A 141 11.94 -19.26 -1.26
N ALA A 142 12.10 -19.32 0.06
CA ALA A 142 13.16 -18.60 0.78
C ALA A 142 14.56 -19.07 0.34
N ARG A 143 14.79 -20.38 0.18
CA ARG A 143 16.06 -20.91 -0.35
C ARG A 143 16.35 -20.41 -1.76
N LEU A 144 15.36 -20.43 -2.65
CA LEU A 144 15.51 -19.95 -4.03
C LEU A 144 15.81 -18.45 -4.08
N PHE A 145 15.14 -17.65 -3.24
CA PHE A 145 15.40 -16.23 -3.10
C PHE A 145 16.82 -15.97 -2.56
N LEU A 146 17.23 -16.66 -1.50
CA LEU A 146 18.57 -16.52 -0.93
C LEU A 146 19.66 -16.97 -1.92
N SER A 147 19.45 -18.03 -2.70
CA SER A 147 20.38 -18.48 -3.74
C SER A 147 20.42 -17.54 -4.96
N SER A 148 19.33 -16.80 -5.23
CA SER A 148 19.32 -15.75 -6.24
C SER A 148 20.08 -14.50 -5.80
N LEU A 149 20.16 -14.24 -4.49
CA LEU A 149 20.94 -13.13 -3.93
C LEU A 149 22.44 -13.43 -3.91
N SER A 150 22.85 -14.67 -3.67
CA SER A 150 24.27 -15.06 -3.76
C SER A 150 24.81 -14.94 -5.18
N SER A 151 24.01 -15.31 -6.19
CA SER A 151 24.36 -15.12 -7.60
C SER A 151 24.33 -13.64 -8.04
N PHE A 152 23.55 -12.79 -7.36
CA PHE A 152 23.59 -11.34 -7.55
C PHE A 152 24.86 -10.73 -6.93
N ALA A 153 25.32 -11.22 -5.77
CA ALA A 153 26.56 -10.75 -5.15
C ALA A 153 27.81 -11.08 -5.98
N ASP A 154 27.82 -12.23 -6.67
CA ASP A 154 28.91 -12.63 -7.57
C ASP A 154 28.99 -11.78 -8.86
N LEU A 155 27.94 -11.02 -9.21
CA LEU A 155 27.95 -10.07 -10.34
C LEU A 155 28.59 -8.72 -9.98
N PHE A 156 28.88 -8.47 -8.70
CA PHE A 156 29.49 -7.24 -8.21
C PHE A 156 30.79 -7.49 -7.40
N ALA A 157 31.31 -8.72 -7.42
CA ALA A 157 32.64 -9.07 -6.91
C ALA A 157 33.67 -9.05 -8.05
#